data_AF-A0A9P1BKA9-F1
#
_entry.id   AF-A0A9P1BKA9-F1
#
_cell.length_a   1.000
_cell.length_b   1.000
_cell.length_c   1.000
_cell.angle_alpha   90.00
_cell.angle_beta   90.00
_cell.angle_gamma   90.00
#
_symmetry.space_group_name_H-M   'P 1'
#
loop_
_entity.id
_entity.type
_entity.pdbx_description
1 polymer ?
#
loop_
_entity_poly.entity_id
_entity_poly.type
_entity_poly.pdbx_seq_one_letter_code
_entity_poly.pdbx_strand_id
1 'polypeptide(L)'
;MEVMVDEIKRLTNGCAQTKKGKKIKCQVILKAVGVIPDPQIDKMLGLKELVGLWVNGDPLRAVCCNGMFVEAQNFGSFASGPPFAQLARALRWFVDYPSDFEVIRPILPKLKSSPEKPAYVPSATHMLPTFSSFNLIPMMAAEMSVYNALKHLKQRARHPPNKYIAECRAEWEAPTRKN
;
A
#
# COMPACT_ATOMS: atom_id res chain seq x y z
N MET A 1 0.68 -26.73 -14.28
CA MET A 1 0.21 -25.34 -14.50
C MET A 1 0.79 -24.88 -15.82
N GLU A 2 -0.03 -24.60 -16.83
CA GLU A 2 0.45 -24.11 -18.12
C GLU A 2 0.60 -22.58 -18.05
N VAL A 3 1.79 -22.05 -18.37
CA VAL A 3 2.03 -20.61 -18.45
C VAL A 3 2.15 -20.23 -19.92
N MET A 4 1.33 -19.28 -20.36
CA MET A 4 1.33 -18.77 -21.73
C MET A 4 1.53 -17.26 -21.73
N VAL A 5 2.45 -16.77 -22.57
CA VAL A 5 2.70 -15.34 -22.78
C VAL A 5 2.20 -14.95 -24.17
N ASP A 6 1.08 -14.22 -24.19
CA ASP A 6 0.43 -13.72 -25.41
C ASP A 6 -0.44 -12.50 -25.11
N GLU A 7 -0.88 -11.79 -26.14
CA GLU A 7 -1.81 -10.68 -26.04
C GLU A 7 -3.23 -11.13 -26.39
N ILE A 8 -4.21 -10.63 -25.64
CA ILE A 8 -5.62 -10.88 -25.96
C ILE A 8 -6.05 -9.99 -27.12
N LYS A 9 -6.48 -10.62 -28.22
CA LYS A 9 -7.05 -9.94 -29.40
C LYS A 9 -8.54 -9.67 -29.23
N ARG A 10 -9.29 -10.65 -28.72
CA ARG A 10 -10.75 -10.58 -28.55
C ARG A 10 -11.21 -11.52 -27.44
N LEU A 11 -12.25 -11.10 -26.72
CA LEU A 11 -12.98 -11.96 -25.79
C LEU A 11 -14.35 -12.30 -26.37
N THR A 12 -14.77 -13.55 -26.22
CA THR A 12 -16.08 -14.08 -26.62
C THR A 12 -16.63 -14.93 -25.48
N ASN A 13 -17.92 -15.26 -25.50
CA ASN A 13 -18.51 -16.08 -24.42
C ASN A 13 -17.74 -17.40 -24.27
N GLY A 14 -17.22 -17.66 -23.05
CA GLY A 14 -16.47 -18.87 -22.73
C GLY A 14 -15.08 -19.00 -23.38
N CYS A 15 -14.55 -17.95 -24.05
CA CYS A 15 -13.33 -18.07 -24.83
C CYS A 15 -12.54 -16.76 -24.99
N ALA A 16 -11.24 -16.81 -24.70
CA ALA A 16 -10.28 -15.74 -24.98
C ALA A 16 -9.47 -16.08 -26.25
N GLN A 17 -9.42 -15.16 -27.20
CA GLN A 17 -8.67 -15.30 -28.45
C GLN A 17 -7.41 -14.46 -28.40
N THR A 18 -6.26 -15.07 -28.63
CA THR A 18 -4.96 -14.39 -28.58
C THR A 18 -4.54 -13.83 -29.95
N LYS A 19 -3.60 -12.87 -29.96
CA LYS A 19 -3.07 -12.30 -31.21
C LYS A 19 -2.33 -13.35 -32.06
N LYS A 20 -1.72 -14.37 -31.44
CA LYS A 20 -1.11 -15.51 -32.14
C LYS A 20 -2.12 -16.57 -32.60
N GLY A 21 -3.42 -16.30 -32.51
CA GLY A 21 -4.48 -17.14 -33.05
C GLY A 21 -4.93 -18.30 -32.15
N LYS A 22 -4.43 -18.39 -30.91
CA LYS A 22 -4.90 -19.41 -29.95
C LYS A 22 -6.27 -19.05 -29.39
N LYS A 23 -7.10 -20.07 -29.17
CA LYS A 23 -8.39 -19.96 -28.49
C LYS A 23 -8.30 -20.68 -27.15
N ILE A 24 -8.43 -19.93 -26.06
CA ILE A 24 -8.36 -20.42 -24.70
C ILE A 24 -9.79 -20.48 -24.16
N LYS A 25 -10.31 -21.68 -23.91
CA LYS A 25 -11.61 -21.83 -23.23
C LYS A 25 -11.47 -21.35 -21.79
N CYS A 26 -12.28 -20.38 -21.39
CA CYS A 26 -12.23 -19.82 -20.04
C CYS A 26 -13.63 -19.34 -19.62
N GLN A 27 -14.03 -19.67 -18.39
CA GLN A 27 -15.27 -19.14 -17.79
C GLN A 27 -15.01 -17.88 -16.98
N VAL A 28 -13.79 -17.74 -16.44
CA VAL A 28 -13.37 -16.63 -15.59
C VAL A 28 -12.07 -16.05 -16.14
N ILE A 29 -11.98 -14.73 -16.15
CA ILE A 29 -10.76 -13.99 -16.47
C ILE A 29 -10.34 -13.22 -15.23
N LEU A 30 -9.20 -13.60 -14.65
CA LEU A 30 -8.60 -12.85 -13.56
C LEU A 30 -7.64 -11.82 -14.15
N LYS A 31 -8.00 -10.53 -14.05
CA LYS A 31 -7.13 -9.44 -14.49
C LYS A 31 -6.22 -9.02 -13.35
N ALA A 32 -4.97 -9.47 -13.36
CA ALA A 32 -3.93 -9.01 -12.43
C ALA A 32 -3.28 -7.71 -12.96
N VAL A 33 -4.04 -6.62 -12.98
CA VAL A 33 -3.48 -5.30 -13.36
C VAL A 33 -2.70 -4.70 -12.20
N GLY A 34 -1.47 -4.26 -12.50
CA GLY A 34 -0.72 -3.34 -11.66
C GLY A 34 -0.99 -1.88 -12.02
N VAL A 35 -0.37 -0.99 -11.27
CA VAL A 35 -0.28 0.44 -11.59
C VAL A 35 1.15 0.77 -12.00
N ILE A 36 1.30 1.74 -12.92
CA ILE A 36 2.61 2.25 -13.34
C ILE A 36 2.73 3.68 -12.79
N PRO A 37 3.86 4.06 -12.17
CA PRO A 37 4.09 5.41 -11.72
C PRO A 37 4.08 6.39 -12.89
N ASP A 38 3.38 7.50 -12.73
CA ASP A 38 3.42 8.60 -13.69
C ASP A 38 4.46 9.66 -13.27
N PRO A 39 5.53 9.89 -14.04
CA PRO A 39 6.51 10.94 -13.77
C PRO A 39 5.95 12.36 -13.74
N GLN A 40 4.77 12.61 -14.32
CA GLN A 40 4.12 13.92 -14.26
C GLN A 40 3.73 14.32 -12.85
N ILE A 41 3.58 13.37 -11.92
CA ILE A 41 3.27 13.65 -10.52
C ILE A 41 4.42 14.41 -9.84
N ASP A 42 5.69 14.07 -10.11
CA ASP A 42 6.83 14.82 -9.58
C ASP A 42 6.79 16.28 -10.06
N LYS A 43 6.46 16.50 -11.35
CA LYS A 43 6.29 17.84 -11.93
C LYS A 43 5.13 18.60 -11.29
N MET A 44 3.97 17.96 -11.13
CA MET A 44 2.79 18.54 -10.48
C MET A 44 3.09 18.95 -9.04
N LEU A 45 3.86 18.14 -8.32
CA LEU A 45 4.27 18.42 -6.95
C LEU A 45 5.48 19.36 -6.86
N GLY A 46 6.11 19.76 -7.97
CA GLY A 46 7.36 20.53 -7.94
C GLY A 46 8.46 19.81 -7.14
N LEU A 47 8.50 18.49 -7.22
CA LEU A 47 9.39 17.62 -6.47
C LEU A 47 10.76 17.58 -7.16
N LYS A 48 11.78 18.14 -6.50
CA LYS A 48 13.20 18.08 -6.92
C LYS A 48 13.92 16.93 -6.22
N GLU A 49 13.59 16.72 -4.96
CA GLU A 49 13.99 15.58 -4.15
C GLU A 49 12.88 15.21 -3.16
N LEU A 50 12.79 13.94 -2.83
CA LEU A 50 11.97 13.42 -1.73
C LEU A 50 12.90 13.19 -0.53
N VAL A 51 12.69 13.93 0.55
CA VAL A 51 13.44 13.78 1.81
C VAL A 51 12.56 12.99 2.77
N GLY A 52 12.85 11.71 2.99
CA GLY A 52 11.93 10.79 3.65
C GLY A 52 10.59 10.71 2.91
N LEU A 53 9.55 11.36 3.41
CA LEU A 53 8.25 11.46 2.74
C LEU A 53 7.89 12.87 2.29
N TRP A 54 8.80 13.84 2.43
CA TRP A 54 8.49 15.25 2.26
C TRP A 54 9.10 15.81 0.99
N VAL A 55 8.25 16.46 0.19
CA VAL A 55 8.62 17.12 -1.05
C VAL A 55 9.61 18.23 -0.73
N ASN A 56 10.84 18.11 -1.23
CA ASN A 56 11.96 19.03 -0.98
C ASN A 56 12.27 19.24 0.52
N GLY A 57 11.89 18.29 1.39
CA GLY A 57 12.05 18.39 2.83
C GLY A 57 11.17 19.44 3.51
N ASP A 58 10.04 19.81 2.91
CA ASP A 58 9.04 20.67 3.53
C ASP A 58 8.05 19.82 4.37
N PRO A 59 8.01 19.98 5.71
CA PRO A 59 7.17 19.16 6.60
C PRO A 59 5.67 19.26 6.29
N LEU A 60 5.23 20.32 5.62
CA LEU A 60 3.83 20.55 5.25
C LEU A 60 3.44 19.86 3.93
N ARG A 61 4.41 19.31 3.20
CA ARG A 61 4.22 18.75 1.85
C ARG A 61 4.64 17.29 1.80
N ALA A 62 3.98 16.49 2.62
CA ALA A 62 4.17 15.05 2.60
C ALA A 62 3.54 14.41 1.35
N VAL A 63 4.22 13.42 0.78
CA VAL A 63 3.71 12.54 -0.26
C VAL A 63 4.01 11.09 0.11
N CYS A 64 3.02 10.23 -0.04
CA CYS A 64 3.21 8.79 0.08
C CYS A 64 2.34 8.09 -0.95
N CYS A 65 2.90 7.06 -1.57
CA CYS A 65 2.16 6.18 -2.47
C CYS A 65 2.27 4.73 -1.99
N ASN A 66 1.56 3.83 -2.67
CA ASN A 66 1.79 2.40 -2.48
C ASN A 66 3.21 2.07 -2.96
N GLY A 67 3.92 1.21 -2.21
CA GLY A 67 5.19 0.68 -2.66
C GLY A 67 5.05 -0.04 -4.00
N MET A 68 5.93 0.26 -4.94
CA MET A 68 6.08 -0.52 -6.17
C MET A 68 6.91 -1.77 -5.89
N PHE A 69 6.54 -2.91 -6.48
CA PHE A 69 7.26 -4.18 -6.40
C PHE A 69 7.30 -4.82 -5.01
N VAL A 70 6.18 -4.80 -4.28
CA VAL A 70 6.06 -5.48 -2.99
C VAL A 70 6.21 -6.99 -3.20
N GLU A 71 7.08 -7.61 -2.40
CA GLU A 71 7.26 -9.06 -2.37
C GLU A 71 5.98 -9.71 -1.84
N ALA A 72 5.21 -10.33 -2.73
CA ALA A 72 3.87 -10.81 -2.40
C ALA A 72 3.84 -11.85 -1.26
N GLN A 73 4.95 -12.54 -1.03
CA GLN A 73 5.12 -13.50 0.06
C GLN A 73 5.03 -12.85 1.45
N ASN A 74 5.31 -11.55 1.55
CA ASN A 74 5.30 -10.79 2.80
C ASN A 74 3.98 -10.01 3.03
N PHE A 75 2.94 -10.24 2.22
CA PHE A 75 1.65 -9.59 2.44
C PHE A 75 0.91 -10.20 3.64
N GLY A 76 0.74 -9.40 4.69
CA GLY A 76 -0.29 -9.67 5.71
C GLY A 76 -1.70 -9.26 5.26
N SER A 77 -1.82 -8.42 4.22
CA SER A 77 -3.09 -7.93 3.68
C SER A 77 -2.88 -7.24 2.33
N PHE A 78 -3.88 -7.31 1.45
CA PHE A 78 -3.93 -6.50 0.21
C PHE A 78 -4.49 -5.09 0.43
N ALA A 79 -4.91 -4.76 1.65
CA ALA A 79 -5.43 -3.43 1.98
C ALA A 79 -4.29 -2.48 2.36
N SER A 80 -4.14 -1.38 1.61
CA SER A 80 -3.19 -0.30 1.93
C SER A 80 -3.75 0.72 2.93
N GLY A 81 -5.07 0.72 3.16
CA GLY A 81 -5.75 1.66 4.06
C GLY A 81 -5.20 1.66 5.50
N PRO A 82 -5.01 0.51 6.17
CA PRO A 82 -4.56 0.52 7.57
C PRO A 82 -3.16 1.14 7.77
N PRO A 83 -2.12 0.82 6.96
CA PRO A 83 -0.85 1.55 7.01
C PRO A 83 -0.99 3.04 6.73
N PHE A 84 -1.77 3.46 5.72
CA PHE A 84 -1.92 4.90 5.42
C PHE A 84 -2.61 5.69 6.52
N ALA A 85 -3.55 5.09 7.24
CA ALA A 85 -4.20 5.79 8.35
C ALA A 85 -3.26 6.00 9.54
N GLN A 86 -2.32 5.09 9.80
CA GLN A 86 -1.21 5.33 10.73
C GLN A 86 -0.31 6.45 10.21
N LEU A 87 0.07 6.36 8.94
CA LEU A 87 0.97 7.32 8.33
C LEU A 87 0.39 8.73 8.30
N ALA A 88 -0.90 8.90 8.01
CA ALA A 88 -1.58 10.19 8.02
C ALA A 88 -1.43 10.89 9.38
N ARG A 89 -1.46 10.13 10.48
CA ARG A 89 -1.23 10.66 11.83
C ARG A 89 0.22 11.08 12.05
N ALA A 90 1.17 10.25 11.61
CA ALA A 90 2.59 10.58 11.64
C ALA A 90 2.92 11.83 10.80
N LEU A 91 2.32 11.97 9.61
CA LEU A 91 2.51 13.13 8.75
C LEU A 91 1.88 14.39 9.37
N ARG A 92 0.69 14.26 9.96
CA ARG A 92 0.03 15.36 10.69
C ARG A 92 0.89 15.85 11.86
N TRP A 93 1.64 14.97 12.54
CA TRP A 93 2.50 15.37 13.66
C TRP A 93 3.39 16.56 13.29
N PHE A 94 4.03 16.53 12.11
CA PHE A 94 4.94 17.59 11.67
C PHE A 94 4.23 18.85 11.15
N VAL A 95 2.92 18.80 10.93
CA VAL A 95 2.10 19.99 10.70
C VAL A 95 1.85 20.71 12.03
N ASP A 96 1.51 19.95 13.07
CA ASP A 96 1.20 20.49 14.41
C ASP A 96 2.49 20.87 15.17
N TYR A 97 3.59 20.15 14.95
CA TYR A 97 4.89 20.31 15.63
C TYR A 97 6.06 20.36 14.62
N PRO A 98 6.17 21.41 13.80
CA PRO A 98 7.19 21.48 12.75
C PRO A 98 8.63 21.49 13.26
N SER A 99 8.87 21.93 14.51
CA SER A 99 10.20 21.90 15.13
C SER A 99 10.75 20.48 15.31
N ASP A 100 9.88 19.50 15.53
CA ASP A 100 10.29 18.11 15.71
C ASP A 100 10.81 17.52 14.41
N PHE A 101 10.42 18.08 13.26
CA PHE A 101 10.93 17.66 11.97
C PHE A 101 12.44 17.88 11.86
N GLU A 102 12.96 18.97 12.44
CA GLU A 102 14.39 19.30 12.41
C GLU A 102 15.26 18.28 13.17
N VAL A 103 14.67 17.50 14.09
CA VAL A 103 15.36 16.39 14.77
C VAL A 103 15.71 15.26 13.80
N ILE A 104 14.80 14.94 12.89
CA ILE A 104 14.95 13.80 11.98
C ILE A 104 15.43 14.20 10.58
N ARG A 105 15.15 15.43 10.15
CA ARG A 105 15.45 15.92 8.80
C ARG A 105 16.90 15.66 8.33
N PRO A 106 17.95 15.84 9.16
CA PRO A 106 19.33 15.61 8.72
C PRO A 106 19.65 14.15 8.39
N ILE A 107 18.93 13.20 8.99
CA ILE A 107 19.17 11.76 8.84
C ILE A 107 18.19 11.08 7.87
N LEU A 108 17.20 11.81 7.38
CA LEU A 108 16.24 11.27 6.41
C LEU A 108 16.92 10.96 5.08
N PRO A 109 16.64 9.79 4.46
CA PRO A 109 17.17 9.48 3.15
C PRO A 109 16.61 10.46 2.11
N LYS A 110 17.42 10.74 1.09
CA LYS A 110 17.06 11.64 -0.01
C LYS A 110 16.97 10.85 -1.30
N LEU A 111 15.89 11.05 -2.06
CA LEU A 111 15.63 10.37 -3.32
C LEU A 111 15.37 11.41 -4.41
N LYS A 112 16.05 11.27 -5.54
CA LYS A 112 15.80 12.06 -6.76
C LYS A 112 15.15 11.17 -7.82
N SER A 113 14.41 11.79 -8.72
CA SER A 113 13.78 11.09 -9.83
C SER A 113 14.85 10.50 -10.75
N SER A 114 14.62 9.30 -11.28
CA SER A 114 15.41 8.71 -12.36
C SER A 114 14.55 8.55 -13.62
N PRO A 115 15.15 8.28 -14.80
CA PRO A 115 14.39 7.97 -16.00
C PRO A 115 13.42 6.79 -15.84
N GLU A 116 13.76 5.83 -14.98
CA GLU A 116 12.99 4.60 -14.75
C GLU A 116 11.94 4.77 -13.64
N LYS A 117 12.15 5.69 -12.71
CA LYS A 117 11.31 5.81 -11.51
C LYS A 117 11.18 7.25 -11.01
N PRO A 118 9.94 7.75 -10.85
CA PRO A 118 9.73 9.05 -10.22
C PRO A 118 10.01 8.99 -8.72
N ALA A 119 10.41 10.12 -8.15
CA ALA A 119 10.86 10.20 -6.75
C ALA A 119 9.70 10.10 -5.75
N TYR A 120 8.47 10.49 -6.09
CA TYR A 120 7.31 10.28 -5.19
C TYR A 120 7.02 8.80 -4.88
N VAL A 121 7.69 7.88 -5.59
CA VAL A 121 7.61 6.43 -5.37
C VAL A 121 8.88 5.92 -4.70
N PRO A 122 9.01 6.01 -3.37
CA PRO A 122 10.16 5.48 -2.65
C PRO A 122 10.22 3.94 -2.70
N SER A 123 11.43 3.39 -2.59
CA SER A 123 11.66 1.95 -2.37
C SER A 123 11.57 1.61 -0.88
N ALA A 124 11.52 0.31 -0.56
CA ALA A 124 11.60 -0.15 0.83
C ALA A 124 12.88 0.35 1.55
N THR A 125 14.00 0.41 0.85
CA THR A 125 15.28 0.94 1.37
C THR A 125 15.23 2.41 1.74
N HIS A 126 14.32 3.19 1.17
CA HIS A 126 14.06 4.59 1.53
C HIS A 126 13.03 4.71 2.65
N MET A 127 11.98 3.88 2.59
CA MET A 127 10.87 3.90 3.55
C MET A 127 11.26 3.41 4.94
N LEU A 128 12.04 2.32 5.03
CA LEU A 128 12.36 1.71 6.31
C LEU A 128 13.19 2.63 7.23
N PRO A 129 14.26 3.31 6.76
CA PRO A 129 14.97 4.31 7.57
C PRO A 129 14.08 5.50 7.95
N THR A 130 13.23 5.96 7.02
CA THR A 130 12.29 7.07 7.27
C THR A 130 11.30 6.76 8.39
N PHE A 131 10.75 5.54 8.41
CA PHE A 131 9.86 5.14 9.50
C PHE A 131 10.61 4.90 10.80
N SER A 132 11.83 4.37 10.73
CA SER A 132 12.66 4.15 11.91
C SER A 132 13.02 5.46 12.61
N SER A 133 13.21 6.56 11.86
CA SER A 133 13.52 7.87 12.46
C SER A 133 12.38 8.45 13.28
N PHE A 134 11.12 8.04 13.08
CA PHE A 134 9.99 8.52 13.89
C PHE A 134 10.15 8.15 15.38
N ASN A 135 10.88 7.07 15.68
CA ASN A 135 11.16 6.66 17.06
C ASN A 135 12.12 7.61 17.79
N LEU A 136 12.77 8.54 17.09
CA LEU A 136 13.62 9.56 17.71
C LEU A 136 12.81 10.71 18.32
N ILE A 137 11.50 10.75 18.09
CA ILE A 137 10.58 11.73 18.66
C ILE A 137 9.66 11.00 19.65
N PRO A 138 9.98 10.99 20.97
CA PRO A 138 9.30 10.12 21.94
C PRO A 138 7.79 10.35 22.01
N MET A 139 7.35 11.61 21.91
CA MET A 139 5.93 11.95 21.99
C MET A 139 5.14 11.46 20.77
N MET A 140 5.74 11.55 19.57
CA MET A 140 5.18 10.98 18.35
C MET A 140 5.07 9.46 18.46
N ALA A 141 6.12 8.79 18.94
CA ALA A 141 6.14 7.34 19.13
C ALA A 141 5.03 6.89 20.12
N ALA A 142 4.86 7.62 21.22
CA ALA A 142 3.79 7.39 22.17
C ALA A 142 2.41 7.54 21.52
N GLU A 143 2.16 8.60 20.75
CA GLU A 143 0.89 8.81 20.05
C GLU A 143 0.59 7.69 19.03
N MET A 144 1.61 7.26 18.27
CA MET A 144 1.50 6.20 17.27
C MET A 144 1.16 4.85 17.91
N SER A 145 1.64 4.57 19.13
CA SER A 145 1.34 3.32 19.85
C SER A 145 -0.16 3.14 20.15
N VAL A 146 -0.89 4.24 20.35
CA VAL A 146 -2.32 4.23 20.69
C VAL A 146 -3.19 3.85 19.49
N TYR A 147 -2.71 4.01 18.26
CA TYR A 147 -3.50 3.77 17.07
C TYR A 147 -4.02 2.32 16.97
N ASN A 148 -3.21 1.34 17.38
CA ASN A 148 -3.60 -0.06 17.34
C ASN A 148 -4.81 -0.35 18.23
N ALA A 149 -4.97 0.37 19.33
CA ALA A 149 -6.15 0.27 20.19
C ALA A 149 -7.42 0.71 19.46
N LEU A 150 -7.39 1.83 18.72
CA LEU A 150 -8.55 2.30 17.96
C LEU A 150 -8.93 1.34 16.83
N LYS A 151 -7.95 0.79 16.12
CA LYS A 151 -8.19 -0.24 15.09
C LYS A 151 -8.86 -1.47 15.71
N HIS A 152 -8.34 -1.96 16.83
CA HIS A 152 -8.90 -3.10 17.56
C HIS A 152 -10.35 -2.83 17.99
N LEU A 153 -10.65 -1.65 18.54
CA LEU A 153 -12.02 -1.26 18.91
C LEU A 153 -12.96 -1.24 17.71
N LYS A 154 -12.55 -0.62 16.59
CA LYS A 154 -13.35 -0.56 15.36
C LYS A 154 -13.60 -1.96 14.77
N GLN A 155 -12.57 -2.81 14.74
CA GLN A 155 -12.73 -4.19 14.27
C GLN A 155 -13.69 -4.98 15.15
N ARG A 156 -13.58 -4.91 16.48
CA ARG A 156 -14.49 -5.62 17.39
C ARG A 156 -15.93 -5.13 17.29
N ALA A 157 -16.13 -3.85 17.03
CA ALA A 157 -17.47 -3.29 16.84
C ALA A 157 -18.12 -3.77 15.54
N ARG A 158 -17.35 -3.90 14.44
CA ARG A 158 -17.86 -4.32 13.12
C ARG A 158 -17.90 -5.83 12.93
N HIS A 159 -17.01 -6.56 13.59
CA HIS A 159 -16.91 -8.01 13.56
C HIS A 159 -16.94 -8.56 14.99
N PRO A 160 -18.13 -8.56 15.65
CA PRO A 160 -18.23 -9.10 17.00
C PRO A 160 -17.80 -10.56 17.01
N PRO A 161 -16.82 -10.95 17.86
CA PRO A 161 -16.26 -12.30 17.84
C PRO A 161 -17.31 -13.41 17.94
N ASN A 162 -18.32 -13.20 18.80
CA ASN A 162 -19.39 -14.19 19.01
C ASN A 162 -20.24 -14.41 17.75
N LYS A 163 -20.51 -13.35 16.97
CA LYS A 163 -21.27 -13.48 15.70
C LYS A 163 -20.43 -14.19 14.65
N TYR A 164 -19.18 -13.77 14.50
CA TYR A 164 -18.25 -14.39 13.55
C TYR A 164 -18.04 -15.88 13.83
N ILE A 165 -17.82 -16.27 15.09
CA ILE A 165 -17.69 -17.68 15.48
C ILE A 165 -18.98 -18.46 15.21
N ALA A 166 -20.15 -17.86 15.46
CA ALA A 166 -21.43 -18.50 15.16
C ALA A 166 -21.63 -18.72 13.65
N GLU A 167 -21.26 -17.75 12.81
CA GLU A 167 -21.27 -17.86 11.35
C GLU A 167 -20.32 -18.98 10.87
N CYS A 168 -19.09 -19.01 11.37
CA CYS A 168 -18.13 -20.07 11.04
C CYS A 168 -18.63 -21.45 11.46
N ARG A 169 -19.27 -21.57 12.63
CA ARG A 169 -19.86 -22.84 13.09
C ARG A 169 -20.99 -23.28 12.17
N ALA A 170 -21.90 -22.35 11.82
CA ALA A 170 -23.01 -22.65 10.92
C ALA A 170 -22.54 -23.10 9.53
N GLU A 171 -21.47 -22.49 9.00
CA GLU A 171 -20.85 -22.91 7.74
C GLU A 171 -20.18 -24.29 7.85
N TRP A 172 -19.50 -24.57 8.97
CA TRP A 172 -18.84 -25.85 9.22
C TRP A 172 -19.83 -27.01 9.37
N GLU A 173 -20.95 -26.76 10.04
CA GLU A 173 -22.02 -27.74 10.28
C GLU A 173 -22.94 -27.91 9.06
N ALA A 174 -22.90 -26.99 8.09
CA ALA A 174 -23.66 -27.12 6.86
C ALA A 174 -23.19 -28.37 6.10
N PRO A 175 -24.06 -29.34 5.80
CA PRO A 175 -23.69 -30.51 5.01
C PRO A 175 -23.09 -30.04 3.70
N THR A 176 -21.88 -30.52 3.37
CA THR A 176 -21.21 -30.20 2.11
C THR A 176 -22.20 -30.40 0.97
N ARG A 177 -22.64 -29.29 0.36
CA ARG A 177 -23.57 -29.33 -0.77
C ARG A 177 -22.91 -30.18 -1.84
N LYS A 178 -23.39 -31.42 -2.00
CA LYS A 178 -23.07 -32.28 -3.12
C LYS A 178 -23.60 -31.56 -4.37
N ASN A 179 -22.72 -30.80 -5.02
CA ASN A 179 -22.89 -30.33 -6.39
C ASN A 179 -22.14 -31.30 -7.31
#